data_AF-A0A958Y781-F1
#
_entry.id   AF-A0A958Y781-F1
#
_cell.length_a   1.000
_cell.length_b   1.000
_cell.length_c   1.000
_cell.angle_alpha   90.00
_cell.angle_beta   90.00
_cell.angle_gamma   90.00
#
_symmetry.space_group_name_H-M   'P 1'
#
loop_
_entity.id
_entity.type
_entity.pdbx_description
1 polymer ?
#
loop_
_entity_poly.entity_id
_entity_poly.type
_entity_poly.pdbx_seq_one_letter_code
_entity_poly.pdbx_strand_id
1 'polypeptide(L)'
;MKRNLFGFVIFCLSFSTTFNAQVLNEPAGWPSSAWSVTGSYNAAGFDEDPTASDKFSFDDDNAGSGSTDDIAAESPVVDLTAAFNAGETWITVSGDFVYNWFSNNELLAIQYWDADAASWVTWYSFPQVDTPGAPFQEYCTGTPVQYET
;
A
#
# COMPACT_ATOMS: atom_id res chain seq x y z
N MET A 1 -21.15 29.30 44.13
CA MET A 1 -20.59 28.00 43.72
C MET A 1 -20.73 27.73 42.21
N LYS A 2 -21.87 27.99 41.55
CA LYS A 2 -22.05 27.78 40.08
C LYS A 2 -21.12 28.60 39.17
N ARG A 3 -20.75 29.82 39.58
CA ARG A 3 -19.90 30.74 38.79
C ARG A 3 -18.41 30.33 38.71
N ASN A 4 -17.93 29.57 39.69
CA ASN A 4 -16.53 29.09 39.74
C ASN A 4 -16.36 27.76 39.00
N LEU A 5 -17.43 26.96 38.92
CA LEU A 5 -17.44 25.70 38.17
C LEU A 5 -17.34 25.95 36.65
N PHE A 6 -18.00 27.00 36.16
CA PHE A 6 -17.98 27.35 34.73
C PHE A 6 -16.58 27.77 34.24
N GLY A 7 -15.87 28.57 35.05
CA GLY A 7 -14.48 28.96 34.74
C GLY A 7 -13.49 27.79 34.79
N PHE A 8 -13.68 26.86 35.74
CA PHE A 8 -12.85 25.67 35.86
C PHE A 8 -13.04 24.71 34.66
N VAL A 9 -14.27 24.53 34.18
CA VAL A 9 -14.56 23.70 32.99
C VAL A 9 -13.94 24.30 31.73
N ILE A 10 -14.00 25.62 31.54
CA ILE A 10 -13.34 26.30 30.40
C ILE A 10 -11.82 26.16 30.47
N PHE A 11 -11.23 26.32 31.67
CA PHE A 11 -9.80 26.12 31.88
C PHE A 11 -9.38 24.68 31.54
N CYS A 12 -10.12 23.66 32.00
CA CYS A 12 -9.83 22.27 31.63
C CYS A 12 -9.96 22.00 30.12
N LEU A 13 -10.97 22.59 29.45
CA LEU A 13 -11.16 22.46 28.01
C LEU A 13 -10.03 23.12 27.19
N SER A 14 -9.40 24.18 27.71
CA SER A 14 -8.28 24.87 27.04
C SER A 14 -6.96 24.08 27.04
N PHE A 15 -6.81 23.08 27.92
CA PHE A 15 -5.63 22.21 27.96
C PHE A 15 -5.81 20.89 27.21
N SER A 16 -7.01 20.62 26.66
CA SER A 16 -7.37 19.30 26.11
C SER A 16 -7.41 19.22 24.57
N THR A 17 -7.00 20.26 23.84
CA THR A 17 -7.04 20.24 22.36
C THR A 17 -5.64 20.26 21.76
N THR A 18 -4.96 19.11 21.79
CA THR A 18 -3.85 18.84 20.87
C THR A 18 -4.42 18.16 19.63
N PHE A 19 -4.46 18.87 18.52
CA PHE A 19 -4.74 18.26 17.22
C PHE A 19 -3.41 17.76 16.67
N ASN A 20 -3.20 16.45 16.66
CA ASN A 20 -2.08 15.85 15.95
C ASN A 20 -2.54 15.66 14.49
N ALA A 21 -2.08 16.54 13.61
CA ALA A 21 -2.16 16.30 12.17
C ALA A 21 -0.90 15.54 11.76
N GLN A 22 -1.02 14.67 10.76
CA GLN A 22 0.14 14.00 10.18
C GLN A 22 1.14 15.05 9.69
N VAL A 23 2.40 14.94 10.11
CA VAL A 23 3.45 15.89 9.75
C VAL A 23 3.97 15.60 8.35
N LEU A 24 4.04 14.33 7.96
CA LEU A 24 4.47 13.93 6.63
C LEU A 24 3.35 14.09 5.59
N ASN A 25 3.66 14.75 4.48
CA ASN A 25 2.79 14.84 3.32
C ASN A 25 3.62 14.69 2.04
N GLU A 26 3.98 13.46 1.72
CA GLU A 26 4.73 13.09 0.52
C GLU A 26 3.78 12.34 -0.44
N PRO A 27 3.45 12.90 -1.61
CA PRO A 27 2.52 12.25 -2.54
C PRO A 27 3.17 11.04 -3.20
N ALA A 28 2.59 9.86 -2.96
CA ALA A 28 3.00 8.60 -3.58
C ALA A 28 1.84 7.87 -4.27
N GLY A 29 0.75 8.56 -4.61
CA GLY A 29 -0.40 7.95 -5.30
C GLY A 29 -0.12 7.62 -6.78
N TRP A 30 -0.93 6.71 -7.35
CA TRP A 30 -1.00 6.43 -8.78
C TRP A 30 -2.06 7.30 -9.47
N PRO A 31 -1.93 7.62 -10.77
CA PRO A 31 -0.75 7.39 -11.61
C PRO A 31 0.39 8.32 -11.23
N SER A 32 1.64 7.84 -11.29
CA SER A 32 2.80 8.70 -11.09
C SER A 32 4.08 8.12 -11.71
N SER A 33 4.73 8.91 -12.56
CA SER A 33 6.05 8.60 -13.13
C SER A 33 7.18 8.53 -12.09
N ALA A 34 6.90 8.84 -10.82
CA ALA A 34 7.85 8.65 -9.73
C ALA A 34 7.92 7.20 -9.22
N TRP A 35 6.91 6.39 -9.55
CA TRP A 35 6.96 4.94 -9.35
C TRP A 35 7.82 4.27 -10.42
N SER A 36 8.28 3.07 -10.11
CA SER A 36 8.98 2.23 -11.08
C SER A 36 8.39 0.82 -11.10
N VAL A 37 8.38 0.21 -12.27
CA VAL A 37 8.00 -1.19 -12.46
C VAL A 37 9.29 -1.97 -12.67
N THR A 38 9.54 -2.96 -11.83
CA THR A 38 10.77 -3.76 -11.80
C THR A 38 10.46 -5.25 -11.90
N GLY A 39 11.50 -6.06 -12.08
CA GLY A 39 11.41 -7.51 -12.15
C GLY A 39 11.69 -8.08 -13.55
N SER A 40 11.33 -9.35 -13.73
CA SER A 40 11.45 -10.12 -14.97
C SER A 40 10.11 -10.81 -15.24
N TYR A 41 9.36 -10.28 -16.20
CA TYR A 41 8.01 -10.72 -16.51
C TYR A 41 7.73 -10.62 -18.01
N ASN A 42 6.72 -11.34 -18.49
CA ASN A 42 6.19 -11.19 -19.83
C ASN A 42 5.29 -9.95 -19.91
N ALA A 43 5.69 -8.98 -20.72
CA ALA A 43 4.94 -7.74 -20.91
C ALA A 43 3.52 -7.95 -21.44
N ALA A 44 3.20 -9.10 -22.05
CA ALA A 44 1.84 -9.42 -22.49
C ALA A 44 0.85 -9.57 -21.32
N GLY A 45 1.33 -9.95 -20.13
CA GLY A 45 0.51 -10.05 -18.92
C GLY A 45 0.45 -8.76 -18.12
N PHE A 46 1.18 -7.70 -18.48
CA PHE A 46 1.19 -6.47 -17.71
C PHE A 46 0.11 -5.50 -18.21
N ASP A 47 -1.07 -5.56 -17.59
CA ASP A 47 -2.28 -4.85 -18.07
C ASP A 47 -2.34 -3.39 -17.62
N GLU A 48 -1.94 -3.10 -16.38
CA GLU A 48 -2.08 -1.75 -15.80
C GLU A 48 -0.76 -1.27 -15.20
N ASP A 49 -0.23 -0.17 -15.77
CA ASP A 49 1.03 0.43 -15.37
C ASP A 49 0.80 1.63 -14.43
N PRO A 50 1.19 1.56 -13.15
CA PRO A 50 0.97 2.63 -12.18
C PRO A 50 1.74 3.92 -12.48
N THR A 51 2.66 3.91 -13.44
CA THR A 51 3.32 5.12 -13.94
C THR A 51 2.43 5.95 -14.86
N ALA A 52 1.38 5.33 -15.41
CA ALA A 52 0.45 5.93 -16.39
C ALA A 52 -1.05 5.71 -16.07
N SER A 53 -1.37 4.75 -15.20
CA SER A 53 -2.71 4.36 -14.75
C SER A 53 -2.86 4.51 -13.24
N ASP A 54 -4.08 4.63 -12.74
CA ASP A 54 -4.37 4.64 -11.30
C ASP A 54 -4.36 3.22 -10.67
N LYS A 55 -3.85 2.22 -11.39
CA LYS A 55 -3.85 0.80 -11.01
C LYS A 55 -2.51 0.12 -11.32
N PHE A 56 -2.32 -1.05 -10.71
CA PHE A 56 -1.30 -2.03 -11.04
C PHE A 56 -1.98 -3.40 -11.20
N SER A 57 -1.72 -4.10 -12.31
CA SER A 57 -2.37 -5.38 -12.62
C SER A 57 -1.47 -6.26 -13.46
N PHE A 58 -1.47 -7.55 -13.16
CA PHE A 58 -0.80 -8.59 -13.93
C PHE A 58 -1.74 -9.77 -14.18
N ASP A 59 -1.77 -10.26 -15.41
CA ASP A 59 -2.59 -11.37 -15.91
C ASP A 59 -1.69 -12.48 -16.48
N ASP A 60 -1.62 -13.59 -15.75
CA ASP A 60 -0.79 -14.75 -16.08
C ASP A 60 -1.35 -15.56 -17.26
N ASP A 61 -2.66 -15.55 -17.50
CA ASP A 61 -3.27 -16.16 -18.69
C ASP A 61 -2.77 -15.47 -19.96
N ASN A 62 -2.63 -14.14 -19.93
CA ASN A 62 -2.07 -13.35 -21.04
C ASN A 62 -0.54 -13.46 -21.14
N ALA A 63 0.17 -13.62 -20.03
CA ALA A 63 1.60 -13.93 -20.02
C ALA A 63 1.90 -15.29 -20.69
N GLY A 64 0.96 -16.23 -20.58
CA GLY A 64 0.96 -17.50 -21.29
C GLY A 64 1.62 -18.65 -20.53
N SER A 65 1.17 -19.88 -20.83
CA SER A 65 1.60 -21.08 -20.08
C SER A 65 3.12 -21.27 -20.05
N GLY A 66 3.65 -21.44 -18.84
CA GLY A 66 5.08 -21.68 -18.59
C GLY A 66 5.92 -20.41 -18.44
N SER A 67 5.30 -19.23 -18.46
CA SER A 67 5.97 -18.02 -17.98
C SER A 67 6.30 -18.13 -16.49
N THR A 68 7.35 -17.43 -16.08
CA THR A 68 7.69 -17.25 -14.67
C THR A 68 7.91 -15.77 -14.52
N ASP A 69 6.96 -15.12 -13.87
CA ASP A 69 6.85 -13.68 -13.84
C ASP A 69 7.09 -13.20 -12.41
N ASP A 70 8.07 -12.33 -12.29
CA ASP A 70 8.34 -11.56 -11.08
C ASP A 70 8.22 -10.10 -11.47
N ILE A 71 7.24 -9.40 -10.90
CA ILE A 71 6.93 -8.01 -11.21
C ILE A 71 6.56 -7.28 -9.93
N ALA A 72 7.11 -6.08 -9.76
CA ALA A 72 6.83 -5.23 -8.63
C ALA A 72 6.59 -3.78 -9.08
N ALA A 73 5.66 -3.11 -8.42
CA ALA A 73 5.55 -1.65 -8.43
C ALA A 73 6.27 -1.09 -7.20
N GLU A 74 7.36 -0.39 -7.41
CA GLU A 74 8.17 0.22 -6.36
C GLU A 74 7.86 1.71 -6.25
N SER A 75 7.52 2.15 -5.04
CA SER A 75 7.22 3.56 -4.76
C SER A 75 8.46 4.44 -4.88
N PRO A 76 8.29 5.76 -5.10
CA PRO A 76 9.37 6.69 -4.77
C PRO A 76 9.79 6.55 -3.29
N VAL A 77 11.01 6.96 -2.98
CA VAL A 77 11.51 6.98 -1.59
C VAL A 77 10.69 7.99 -0.78
N VAL A 78 10.05 7.51 0.29
CA VAL A 78 9.32 8.35 1.24
C VAL A 78 10.24 8.69 2.41
N ASP A 79 10.59 9.97 2.56
CA ASP A 79 11.44 10.44 3.66
C ASP A 79 10.63 10.61 4.96
N LEU A 80 10.80 9.67 5.90
CA LEU A 80 10.10 9.67 7.17
C LEU A 80 10.73 10.58 8.24
N THR A 81 11.78 11.34 7.93
CA THR A 81 12.53 12.15 8.90
C THR A 81 11.64 13.16 9.63
N ALA A 82 10.74 13.84 8.90
CA ALA A 82 9.85 14.83 9.50
C ALA A 82 8.83 14.18 10.45
N ALA A 83 8.24 13.05 10.06
CA ALA A 83 7.35 12.24 10.89
C ALA A 83 8.06 11.78 12.17
N PHE A 84 9.25 11.19 12.04
CA PHE A 84 10.05 10.70 13.16
C PHE A 84 10.37 11.82 14.16
N ASN A 85 10.81 13.00 13.69
CA ASN A 85 11.11 14.15 14.53
C ASN A 85 9.86 14.73 15.24
N ALA A 86 8.67 14.49 14.70
CA ALA A 86 7.40 14.82 15.32
C ALA A 86 6.87 13.75 16.29
N GLY A 87 7.57 12.62 16.43
CA GLY A 87 7.14 11.49 17.26
C GLY A 87 6.15 10.55 16.58
N GLU A 88 5.96 10.64 15.26
CA GLU A 88 5.18 9.71 14.47
C GLU A 88 6.05 8.49 14.11
N THR A 89 5.87 7.39 14.83
CA THR A 89 6.69 6.17 14.69
C THR A 89 5.93 4.96 14.18
N TRP A 90 4.69 5.15 13.74
CA TRP A 90 3.83 4.10 13.22
C TRP A 90 3.63 4.32 11.73
N ILE A 91 3.79 3.26 10.96
CA ILE A 91 3.49 3.25 9.53
C ILE A 91 2.36 2.25 9.35
N THR A 92 1.33 2.69 8.63
CA THR A 92 0.22 1.84 8.21
C THR A 92 0.21 1.80 6.70
N VAL A 93 0.11 0.60 6.12
CA VAL A 93 -0.05 0.42 4.68
C VAL A 93 -1.38 -0.27 4.46
N SER A 94 -2.22 0.34 3.63
CA SER A 94 -3.53 -0.20 3.29
C SER A 94 -3.85 0.01 1.82
N GLY A 95 -4.79 -0.77 1.34
CA GLY A 95 -5.25 -0.68 -0.03
C GLY A 95 -6.27 -1.75 -0.36
N ASP A 96 -6.57 -1.82 -1.64
CA ASP A 96 -7.51 -2.75 -2.24
C ASP A 96 -6.76 -3.70 -3.17
N PHE A 97 -7.13 -4.98 -3.17
CA PHE A 97 -6.55 -5.97 -4.08
C PHE A 97 -7.60 -6.92 -4.64
N VAL A 98 -7.34 -7.41 -5.86
CA VAL A 98 -8.03 -8.56 -6.46
C VAL A 98 -6.95 -9.58 -6.76
N TYR A 99 -7.18 -10.82 -6.37
CA TYR A 99 -6.22 -11.91 -6.55
C TYR A 99 -6.96 -13.19 -6.92
N ASN A 100 -6.57 -13.81 -8.04
CA ASN A 100 -6.87 -15.20 -8.34
C ASN A 100 -5.59 -16.00 -8.05
N TRP A 101 -5.66 -16.83 -7.03
CA TRP A 101 -4.54 -17.63 -6.56
C TRP A 101 -4.58 -19.00 -7.23
N PHE A 102 -3.55 -19.34 -7.99
CA PHE A 102 -3.50 -20.58 -8.74
C PHE A 102 -2.69 -21.67 -8.01
N SER A 103 -1.56 -21.31 -7.37
CA SER A 103 -0.69 -22.30 -6.74
C SER A 103 0.13 -21.80 -5.54
N ASN A 104 0.61 -22.74 -4.71
CA ASN A 104 1.48 -22.43 -3.56
C ASN A 104 2.83 -21.78 -3.93
N ASN A 105 3.15 -21.71 -5.23
CA ASN A 105 4.37 -21.12 -5.75
C ASN A 105 4.21 -19.65 -6.14
N GLU A 106 3.00 -19.10 -6.10
CA GLU A 106 2.75 -17.67 -6.26
C GLU A 106 2.84 -16.94 -4.93
N LEU A 107 3.27 -15.69 -5.02
CA LEU A 107 3.35 -14.76 -3.91
C LEU A 107 2.80 -13.40 -4.36
N LEU A 108 1.74 -12.95 -3.69
CA LEU A 108 1.39 -11.54 -3.62
C LEU A 108 1.80 -11.02 -2.23
N ALA A 109 2.57 -9.93 -2.19
CA ALA A 109 3.10 -9.38 -0.95
C ALA A 109 3.33 -7.86 -1.04
N ILE A 110 3.35 -7.22 0.13
CA ILE A 110 3.90 -5.88 0.33
C ILE A 110 5.28 -6.05 0.97
N GLN A 111 6.27 -5.35 0.40
CA GLN A 111 7.65 -5.37 0.89
C GLN A 111 8.15 -3.94 1.12
N TYR A 112 9.12 -3.79 2.01
CA TYR A 112 9.90 -2.56 2.14
C TYR A 112 11.39 -2.86 1.93
N TRP A 113 12.12 -1.85 1.48
CA TRP A 113 13.57 -1.92 1.36
C TRP A 113 14.23 -1.63 2.71
N ASP A 114 14.87 -2.64 3.30
CA ASP A 114 15.77 -2.44 4.43
C ASP A 114 17.14 -1.97 3.91
N ALA A 115 17.43 -0.69 4.10
CA ALA A 115 18.68 -0.09 3.65
C ALA A 115 19.91 -0.57 4.44
N ASP A 116 19.75 -0.99 5.70
CA ASP A 116 20.85 -1.47 6.54
C ASP A 116 21.24 -2.90 6.16
N ALA A 117 20.26 -3.75 5.87
CA ALA A 117 20.47 -5.12 5.39
C ALA A 117 20.71 -5.20 3.87
N ALA A 118 20.43 -4.12 3.14
CA ALA A 118 20.41 -4.06 1.68
C ALA A 118 19.56 -5.18 1.07
N SER A 119 18.35 -5.35 1.59
CA SER A 119 17.42 -6.42 1.20
C SER A 119 15.96 -5.99 1.28
N TRP A 120 15.14 -6.54 0.39
CA TRP A 120 13.69 -6.47 0.51
C TRP A 120 13.19 -7.36 1.65
N VAL A 121 12.36 -6.79 2.52
CA VAL A 121 11.73 -7.49 3.63
C VAL A 121 10.23 -7.54 3.39
N THR A 122 9.66 -8.74 3.47
CA THR A 122 8.21 -8.93 3.40
C THR A 122 7.55 -8.35 4.63
N TRP A 123 6.76 -7.30 4.42
CA TRP A 123 5.95 -6.66 5.44
C TRP A 123 4.64 -7.42 5.63
N TYR A 124 3.99 -7.76 4.51
CA TYR A 124 2.70 -8.43 4.50
C TYR A 124 2.62 -9.42 3.34
N SER A 125 2.11 -10.62 3.61
CA SER A 125 1.78 -11.61 2.58
C SER A 125 0.27 -11.77 2.51
N PHE A 126 -0.27 -11.69 1.30
CA PHE A 126 -1.70 -11.85 1.09
C PHE A 126 -2.12 -13.32 1.27
N PRO A 127 -3.37 -13.58 1.64
CA PRO A 127 -3.89 -14.95 1.73
C PRO A 127 -3.71 -15.72 0.41
N GLN A 128 -3.27 -16.97 0.49
CA GLN A 128 -3.21 -17.91 -0.63
C GLN A 128 -4.60 -18.51 -0.91
N VAL A 129 -5.53 -17.63 -1.29
CA VAL A 129 -6.89 -17.96 -1.66
C VAL A 129 -7.43 -16.86 -2.58
N ASP A 130 -8.29 -17.24 -3.51
CA ASP A 130 -9.00 -16.30 -4.36
C ASP A 130 -9.75 -15.25 -3.55
N THR A 131 -9.63 -14.01 -4.00
CA THR A 131 -10.60 -12.98 -3.63
C THR A 131 -12.00 -13.39 -4.13
N PRO A 132 -13.08 -13.07 -3.40
CA PRO A 132 -14.43 -13.49 -3.78
C PRO A 132 -14.83 -13.02 -5.18
N GLY A 133 -15.00 -13.97 -6.11
CA GLY A 133 -15.38 -13.67 -7.49
C GLY A 133 -14.27 -13.02 -8.31
N ALA A 134 -13.00 -13.31 -7.99
CA ALA A 134 -11.86 -12.94 -8.84
C ALA A 134 -12.13 -13.36 -10.30
N PRO A 135 -11.95 -12.45 -11.28
CA PRO A 135 -12.03 -12.80 -12.69
C PRO A 135 -10.79 -13.62 -13.09
N PHE A 136 -10.83 -14.23 -14.27
CA PHE A 136 -9.67 -14.91 -14.86
C PHE A 136 -8.78 -13.98 -15.70
N GLN A 137 -9.28 -12.79 -16.04
CA GLN A 137 -8.58 -11.74 -16.79
C GLN A 137 -9.11 -10.38 -16.35
N GLU A 138 -8.44 -9.28 -16.71
CA GLU A 138 -8.93 -7.91 -16.46
C GLU A 138 -9.24 -7.69 -14.96
N TYR A 139 -8.29 -8.03 -14.08
CA TYR A 139 -8.44 -8.04 -12.61
C TYR A 139 -8.94 -6.71 -12.03
N CYS A 140 -8.66 -5.60 -12.72
CA CYS A 140 -9.12 -4.26 -12.35
C CYS A 140 -10.63 -4.04 -12.44
N THR A 141 -11.38 -5.02 -12.97
CA THR A 141 -12.85 -5.07 -13.00
C THR A 141 -13.43 -5.95 -11.88
N GLY A 142 -12.60 -6.71 -11.18
CA GLY A 142 -12.98 -7.59 -10.07
C GLY A 142 -13.49 -6.82 -8.86
N THR A 143 -14.08 -7.55 -7.90
CA THR A 143 -14.50 -6.96 -6.61
C THR A 143 -13.30 -6.93 -5.67
N PRO A 144 -12.77 -5.74 -5.32
CA PRO A 144 -11.61 -5.65 -4.45
C PRO A 144 -11.92 -6.06 -3.02
N VAL A 145 -10.89 -6.57 -2.35
CA VAL A 145 -10.84 -6.80 -0.92
C VAL A 145 -9.85 -5.82 -0.30
N GLN A 146 -10.21 -5.26 0.86
CA GLN A 146 -9.34 -4.36 1.61
C GLN A 146 -8.27 -5.12 2.40
N TYR A 147 -7.08 -4.54 2.47
CA TYR A 147 -6.04 -4.92 3.42
C TYR A 147 -5.54 -3.69 4.18
N GLU A 148 -5.04 -3.91 5.39
CA GLU A 148 -4.35 -2.92 6.23
C GLU A 148 -3.33 -3.66 7.10
N THR A 149 -2.13 -3.11 7.22
CA THR A 149 -1.04 -3.62 8.07
C THR A 149 -0.25 -2.52 8.74
#